data_AF-A0A372NPE2-F1
#
_entry.id   AF-A0A372NPE2-F1
#
_cell.length_a   1.000
_cell.length_b   1.000
_cell.length_c   1.000
_cell.angle_alpha   90.00
_cell.angle_beta   90.00
_cell.angle_gamma   90.00
#
_symmetry.space_group_name_H-M   'P 1'
#
loop_
_entity.id
_entity.type
_entity.pdbx_description
1 polymer ?
#
loop_
_entity_poly.entity_id
_entity_poly.type
_entity_poly.pdbx_seq_one_letter_code
_entity_poly.pdbx_strand_id
1 'polypeptide(L)'
;MKIALATPHFPTSITDGLNKVEQLATDAAKQGAVVVCFPETFIPGYPLADVEVPKASQEELAEALNKVCEIAKANNIAIIIPMDWYEDDKFYNLAQVASANGEVLGYQTKNQLDPSEDTTWQPGTERRLFEVGELKFGITICHEGFRYPESVRWAAREGAHVVFHPYLSGSDLKGNQITEWCNPNSPYYEKAMMMRALENTIYFASVGYAMKYQESTSAIIAPDGKCLAYQAYGQEGVIVVDIDLGKATGLLGKRFKPELYR
;
A
#
# COMPACT_ATOMS: atom_id res chain seq x y z
N MET A 1 5.82 10.66 -14.98
CA MET A 1 5.18 11.24 -13.76
C MET A 1 5.77 10.54 -12.53
N LYS A 2 5.63 11.08 -11.32
CA LYS A 2 6.26 10.50 -10.12
C LYS A 2 5.25 9.93 -9.12
N ILE A 3 5.55 8.75 -8.58
CA ILE A 3 4.81 8.14 -7.47
C ILE A 3 5.74 7.93 -6.27
N ALA A 4 5.19 7.88 -5.07
CA ALA A 4 5.94 7.74 -3.84
C ALA A 4 5.41 6.64 -2.92
N LEU A 5 6.31 6.03 -2.15
CA LEU A 5 5.99 5.14 -1.05
C LEU A 5 6.62 5.69 0.23
N ALA A 6 5.80 5.93 1.25
CA ALA A 6 6.22 6.40 2.56
C ALA A 6 6.45 5.20 3.48
N THR A 7 7.67 5.04 3.99
CA THR A 7 8.07 3.96 4.90
C THR A 7 8.30 4.55 6.29
N PRO A 8 7.25 4.77 7.11
CA PRO A 8 7.36 5.25 8.48
C PRO A 8 7.75 4.12 9.45
N HIS A 9 8.25 4.50 10.63
CA HIS A 9 8.15 3.63 11.80
C HIS A 9 6.70 3.51 12.28
N PHE A 10 6.41 2.45 13.03
CA PHE A 10 5.12 2.23 13.67
C PHE A 10 4.61 3.48 14.42
N PRO A 11 3.35 3.89 14.22
CA PRO A 11 2.79 4.99 14.98
C PRO A 11 2.45 4.54 16.40
N THR A 12 2.65 5.45 17.35
CA THR A 12 2.36 5.22 18.77
C THR A 12 0.97 5.72 19.18
N SER A 13 0.33 6.50 18.31
CA SER A 13 -1.03 7.03 18.46
C SER A 13 -1.52 7.55 17.11
N ILE A 14 -2.82 7.84 16.98
CA ILE A 14 -3.37 8.53 15.80
C ILE A 14 -2.63 9.86 15.54
N THR A 15 -2.39 10.66 16.58
CA THR A 15 -1.68 11.93 16.46
C THR A 15 -0.26 11.76 15.93
N ASP A 16 0.49 10.78 16.46
CA ASP A 16 1.83 10.44 15.95
C ASP A 16 1.78 9.98 14.48
N GLY A 17 0.79 9.13 14.15
CA GLY A 17 0.53 8.70 12.78
C GLY A 17 0.28 9.88 11.84
N LEU A 18 -0.60 10.81 12.22
CA LEU A 18 -0.91 11.99 11.41
C LEU A 18 0.29 12.92 11.22
N ASN A 19 1.13 13.10 12.25
CA ASN A 19 2.38 13.86 12.13
C ASN A 19 3.34 13.21 11.11
N LYS A 20 3.45 11.88 11.13
CA LYS A 20 4.24 11.11 10.14
C LYS A 20 3.64 11.20 8.74
N VAL A 21 2.31 11.17 8.61
CA VAL A 21 1.63 11.38 7.32
C VAL A 21 1.98 12.76 6.77
N GLU A 22 1.85 13.81 7.58
CA GLU A 22 2.16 15.18 7.17
C GLU A 22 3.61 15.32 6.72
N GLN A 23 4.56 14.83 7.51
CA GLN A 23 5.99 14.89 7.20
C GLN A 23 6.31 14.16 5.89
N LEU A 24 5.94 12.89 5.78
CA LEU A 24 6.34 12.05 4.64
C LEU A 24 5.57 12.43 3.35
N ALA A 25 4.32 12.89 3.46
CA ALA A 25 3.59 13.43 2.32
C ALA A 25 4.20 14.75 1.83
N THR A 26 4.64 15.62 2.76
CA THR A 26 5.37 16.85 2.41
C THR A 26 6.67 16.53 1.69
N ASP A 27 7.44 15.55 2.17
CA ASP A 27 8.71 15.15 1.55
C ASP A 27 8.50 14.49 0.17
N ALA A 28 7.43 13.72 -0.01
CA ALA A 28 7.02 13.19 -1.31
C ALA A 28 6.66 14.31 -2.29
N ALA A 29 5.84 15.27 -1.85
CA ALA A 29 5.37 16.39 -2.65
C ALA A 29 6.52 17.31 -3.09
N LYS A 30 7.46 17.62 -2.20
CA LYS A 30 8.69 18.39 -2.54
C LYS A 30 9.53 17.73 -3.63
N GLN A 31 9.49 16.41 -3.73
CA GLN A 31 10.19 15.64 -4.77
C GLN A 31 9.36 15.49 -6.07
N GLY A 32 8.12 16.00 -6.08
CA GLY A 32 7.23 16.06 -7.23
C GLY A 32 6.34 14.84 -7.42
N ALA A 33 6.16 14.01 -6.39
CA ALA A 33 5.21 12.89 -6.44
C ALA A 33 3.76 13.40 -6.54
N VAL A 34 2.94 12.76 -7.37
CA VAL A 34 1.50 13.08 -7.48
C VAL A 34 0.62 12.24 -6.54
N VAL A 35 1.14 11.12 -6.07
CA VAL A 35 0.50 10.23 -5.10
C VAL A 35 1.55 9.60 -4.19
N VAL A 36 1.21 9.46 -2.91
CA VAL A 36 2.02 8.74 -1.91
C VAL A 36 1.16 7.66 -1.23
N CYS A 37 1.73 6.47 -1.03
CA CYS A 37 1.07 5.37 -0.34
C CYS A 37 1.76 5.06 0.99
N PHE A 38 0.96 4.81 2.02
CA PHE A 38 1.40 4.46 3.37
C PHE A 38 1.19 2.96 3.67
N PRO A 39 1.84 2.40 4.70
CA PRO A 39 1.73 0.98 5.07
C PRO A 39 0.34 0.56 5.52
N GLU A 40 0.10 -0.75 5.59
CA GLU A 40 -1.17 -1.36 6.01
C GLU A 40 -1.57 -0.96 7.44
N THR A 41 -2.86 -0.64 7.61
CA THR A 41 -3.47 -0.18 8.87
C THR A 41 -2.60 0.85 9.60
N PHE A 42 -2.13 1.88 8.88
CA PHE A 42 -1.27 2.91 9.48
C PHE A 42 -2.02 3.76 10.51
N ILE A 43 -3.31 4.00 10.31
CA ILE A 43 -4.17 4.65 11.31
C ILE A 43 -5.24 3.66 11.78
N PRO A 44 -5.38 3.39 13.09
CA PRO A 44 -4.67 4.00 14.21
C PRO A 44 -3.27 3.39 14.45
N GLY A 45 -2.94 2.32 13.74
CA GLY A 45 -1.74 1.52 13.89
C GLY A 45 -2.10 0.03 13.77
N TYR A 46 -1.19 -0.78 13.25
CA TYR A 46 -1.48 -2.20 13.06
C TYR A 46 -1.49 -2.96 14.40
N PRO A 47 -2.55 -3.74 14.72
CA PRO A 47 -2.63 -4.52 15.94
C PRO A 47 -1.70 -5.74 15.86
N LEU A 48 -0.45 -5.58 16.31
CA LEU A 48 0.48 -6.70 16.48
C LEU A 48 0.35 -7.28 17.89
N ALA A 49 0.65 -8.58 18.04
CA ALA A 49 0.64 -9.27 19.34
C ALA A 49 1.48 -8.55 20.42
N ASP A 50 2.51 -7.81 19.98
CA ASP A 50 3.46 -7.13 20.85
C ASP A 50 3.34 -5.59 20.83
N VAL A 51 2.36 -5.03 20.10
CA VAL A 51 2.10 -3.58 20.03
C VAL A 51 0.66 -3.34 20.44
N GLU A 52 0.46 -2.75 21.62
CA GLU A 52 -0.88 -2.39 22.07
C GLU A 52 -1.34 -1.12 21.33
N VAL A 53 -2.21 -1.32 20.33
CA VAL A 53 -2.91 -0.24 19.64
C VAL A 53 -4.31 -0.13 20.24
N PRO A 54 -4.65 0.97 20.94
CA PRO A 54 -6.01 1.18 21.39
C PRO A 54 -6.98 1.15 20.21
N LYS A 55 -8.11 0.46 20.37
CA LYS A 55 -9.16 0.51 19.35
C LYS A 55 -9.66 1.95 19.24
N ALA A 56 -9.50 2.53 18.06
CA ALA A 56 -10.06 3.84 17.75
C ALA A 56 -11.58 3.75 17.53
N SER A 57 -12.31 4.78 17.95
CA SER A 57 -13.73 4.92 17.65
C SER A 57 -13.94 5.30 16.18
N GLN A 58 -15.17 5.13 15.69
CA GLN A 58 -15.54 5.56 14.34
C GLN A 58 -15.34 7.07 14.17
N GLU A 59 -15.66 7.88 15.18
CA GLU A 59 -15.45 9.33 15.17
C GLU A 59 -13.97 9.69 15.08
N GLU A 60 -13.11 9.05 15.87
CA GLU A 60 -11.66 9.30 15.85
C GLU A 60 -11.05 8.97 14.47
N LEU A 61 -11.51 7.89 13.84
CA LEU A 61 -11.07 7.51 12.49
C LEU A 61 -11.57 8.48 11.42
N ALA A 62 -12.81 8.97 11.54
CA ALA A 62 -13.35 9.98 10.63
C ALA A 62 -12.62 11.32 10.75
N GLU A 63 -12.31 11.76 11.98
CA GLU A 63 -11.49 12.94 12.23
C GLU A 63 -10.07 12.80 11.67
N ALA A 64 -9.46 11.62 11.85
CA ALA A 64 -8.15 11.34 11.27
C ALA A 64 -8.17 11.40 9.73
N LEU A 65 -9.20 10.82 9.08
CA LEU A 65 -9.35 10.91 7.63
C LEU A 65 -9.53 12.36 7.15
N ASN A 66 -10.29 13.18 7.88
CA ASN A 66 -10.41 14.61 7.58
C ASN A 66 -9.05 15.32 7.65
N LYS A 67 -8.21 14.99 8.64
CA LYS A 67 -6.84 15.50 8.73
C LYS A 67 -5.95 15.04 7.59
N VAL A 68 -6.07 13.78 7.15
CA VAL A 68 -5.35 13.31 5.95
C VAL A 68 -5.78 14.10 4.71
N CYS A 69 -7.07 14.41 4.56
CA CYS A 69 -7.56 15.23 3.46
C CYS A 69 -7.03 16.67 3.50
N GLU A 70 -6.94 17.28 4.68
CA GLU A 70 -6.30 18.58 4.88
C GLU A 70 -4.82 18.56 4.46
N ILE A 71 -4.07 17.53 4.89
CA ILE A 71 -2.66 17.33 4.55
C ILE A 71 -2.47 17.14 3.03
N ALA A 72 -3.30 16.31 2.40
CA ALA A 72 -3.29 16.06 0.97
C ALA A 72 -3.47 17.36 0.17
N LYS A 73 -4.45 18.17 0.57
CA LYS A 73 -4.73 19.49 -0.02
C LYS A 73 -3.59 20.48 0.17
N ALA A 74 -3.04 20.58 1.39
CA ALA A 74 -1.97 21.51 1.71
C ALA A 74 -0.70 21.22 0.89
N ASN A 75 -0.45 19.95 0.57
CA ASN A 75 0.71 19.50 -0.19
C ASN A 75 0.45 19.29 -1.69
N ASN A 76 -0.79 19.46 -2.16
CA ASN A 76 -1.21 19.19 -3.54
C ASN A 76 -0.77 17.79 -4.03
N ILE A 77 -1.01 16.77 -3.19
CA ILE A 77 -0.64 15.37 -3.45
C ILE A 77 -1.80 14.44 -3.06
N ALA A 78 -2.04 13.39 -3.83
CA ALA A 78 -2.99 12.34 -3.42
C ALA A 78 -2.34 11.43 -2.36
N ILE A 79 -3.13 10.97 -1.39
CA ILE A 79 -2.67 10.11 -0.31
C ILE A 79 -3.50 8.83 -0.29
N ILE A 80 -2.82 7.69 -0.35
CA ILE A 80 -3.42 6.38 -0.06
C ILE A 80 -3.07 6.04 1.39
N ILE A 81 -4.06 6.05 2.26
CA ILE A 81 -3.90 5.81 3.70
C ILE A 81 -4.66 4.55 4.13
N PRO A 82 -3.95 3.44 4.41
CA PRO A 82 -4.57 2.28 5.02
C PRO A 82 -4.99 2.54 6.47
N MET A 83 -6.24 2.19 6.78
CA MET A 83 -6.87 2.45 8.06
C MET A 83 -7.76 1.29 8.50
N ASP A 84 -7.93 1.16 9.81
CA ASP A 84 -9.13 0.53 10.35
C ASP A 84 -10.35 1.38 9.99
N TRP A 85 -11.50 0.75 9.73
CA TRP A 85 -12.71 1.47 9.37
C TRP A 85 -14.00 0.75 9.75
N TYR A 86 -14.99 1.52 10.20
CA TYR A 86 -16.33 1.02 10.51
C TYR A 86 -17.33 1.44 9.43
N GLU A 87 -18.11 0.49 8.91
CA GLU A 87 -19.19 0.73 7.96
C GLU A 87 -20.25 -0.38 8.06
N ASP A 88 -21.54 -0.02 8.18
CA ASP A 88 -22.68 -0.94 8.24
C ASP A 88 -22.45 -2.16 9.17
N ASP A 89 -22.10 -1.88 10.44
CA ASP A 89 -21.78 -2.85 11.49
C ASP A 89 -20.53 -3.73 11.24
N LYS A 90 -19.75 -3.45 10.19
CA LYS A 90 -18.51 -4.16 9.87
C LYS A 90 -17.30 -3.31 10.21
N PHE A 91 -16.23 -4.01 10.55
CA PHE A 91 -14.91 -3.49 10.84
C PHE A 91 -13.91 -4.02 9.80
N TYR A 92 -13.38 -3.11 9.00
CA TYR A 92 -12.55 -3.42 7.85
C TYR A 92 -11.10 -2.98 8.07
N ASN A 93 -10.18 -3.76 7.50
CA ASN A 93 -8.88 -3.26 7.07
C ASN A 93 -9.06 -2.76 5.63
N LEU A 94 -8.89 -1.46 5.41
CA LEU A 94 -9.08 -0.84 4.10
C LEU A 94 -8.05 0.25 3.83
N ALA A 95 -7.99 0.72 2.60
CA ALA A 95 -7.20 1.88 2.20
C ALA A 95 -8.12 2.99 1.68
N GLN A 96 -8.15 4.12 2.38
CA GLN A 96 -8.80 5.35 1.92
C GLN A 96 -7.89 6.06 0.91
N VAL A 97 -8.51 6.73 -0.07
CA VAL A 97 -7.80 7.52 -1.07
C VAL A 97 -8.27 8.96 -0.99
N ALA A 98 -7.41 9.84 -0.46
CA ALA A 98 -7.61 11.28 -0.48
C ALA A 98 -6.93 11.87 -1.73
N SER A 99 -7.62 12.76 -2.42
CA SER A 99 -7.09 13.46 -3.59
C SER A 99 -6.32 14.72 -3.22
N ALA A 100 -5.56 15.25 -4.19
CA ALA A 100 -4.76 16.47 -4.02
C ALA A 100 -5.58 17.74 -3.74
N ASN A 101 -6.90 17.73 -3.92
CA ASN A 101 -7.78 18.85 -3.58
C ASN A 101 -8.43 18.72 -2.19
N GLY A 102 -8.19 17.60 -1.49
CA GLY A 102 -8.76 17.29 -0.17
C GLY A 102 -10.10 16.54 -0.21
N GLU A 103 -10.49 15.95 -1.33
CA GLU A 103 -11.69 15.11 -1.44
C GLU A 103 -11.35 13.62 -1.28
N VAL A 104 -12.23 12.86 -0.63
CA VAL A 104 -12.15 11.39 -0.56
C VAL A 104 -12.64 10.80 -1.90
N LEU A 105 -11.76 10.12 -2.62
CA LEU A 105 -12.06 9.44 -3.89
C LEU A 105 -12.75 8.07 -3.68
N GLY A 106 -12.71 7.56 -2.46
CA GLY A 106 -13.26 6.28 -2.03
C GLY A 106 -12.21 5.43 -1.32
N TYR A 107 -12.51 4.13 -1.18
CA TYR A 107 -11.64 3.18 -0.50
C TYR A 107 -11.56 1.83 -1.23
N GLN A 108 -10.55 1.04 -0.86
CA GLN A 108 -10.45 -0.38 -1.19
C GLN A 108 -10.31 -1.17 0.11
N THR A 109 -11.24 -2.09 0.36
CA THR A 109 -11.16 -3.06 1.45
C THR A 109 -10.17 -4.18 1.15
N LYS A 110 -9.59 -4.77 2.19
CA LYS A 110 -8.85 -6.04 2.07
C LYS A 110 -9.88 -7.14 1.81
N ASN A 111 -9.80 -7.79 0.65
CA ASN A 111 -10.81 -8.78 0.25
C ASN A 111 -10.40 -10.21 0.60
N GLN A 112 -9.11 -10.48 0.68
CA GLN A 112 -8.57 -11.77 1.10
C GLN A 112 -7.69 -11.55 2.34
N LEU A 113 -8.27 -11.80 3.50
CA LEU A 113 -7.57 -11.70 4.77
C LEU A 113 -6.48 -12.77 4.89
N ASP A 114 -5.44 -12.48 5.65
CA ASP A 114 -4.59 -13.55 6.17
C ASP A 114 -5.42 -14.37 7.17
N PRO A 115 -5.28 -15.71 7.24
CA PRO A 115 -6.06 -16.52 8.19
C PRO A 115 -5.92 -16.09 9.66
N SER A 116 -4.82 -15.44 10.04
CA SER A 116 -4.64 -14.91 11.40
C SER A 116 -5.50 -13.67 11.71
N GLU A 117 -6.11 -13.07 10.68
CA GLU A 117 -6.88 -11.84 10.75
C GLU A 117 -8.40 -12.06 10.76
N ASP A 118 -8.86 -13.29 10.49
CA ASP A 118 -10.28 -13.64 10.35
C ASP A 118 -11.13 -13.30 11.59
N THR A 119 -10.49 -13.22 12.76
CA THR A 119 -11.16 -12.84 14.03
C THR A 119 -11.16 -11.34 14.30
N THR A 120 -10.44 -10.55 13.49
CA THR A 120 -10.21 -9.12 13.70
C THR A 120 -11.05 -8.31 12.72
N TRP A 121 -10.85 -8.51 11.42
CA TRP A 121 -11.52 -7.74 10.37
C TRP A 121 -12.50 -8.62 9.58
N GLN A 122 -13.42 -7.96 8.87
CA GLN A 122 -14.27 -8.62 7.89
C GLN A 122 -13.70 -8.41 6.48
N PRO A 123 -13.79 -9.39 5.58
CA PRO A 123 -13.33 -9.22 4.20
C PRO A 123 -14.30 -8.32 3.41
N GLY A 124 -13.73 -7.49 2.55
CA GLY A 124 -14.46 -6.83 1.48
C GLY A 124 -14.86 -7.78 0.35
N THR A 125 -15.75 -7.32 -0.52
CA THR A 125 -16.24 -8.12 -1.67
C THR A 125 -16.11 -7.40 -3.02
N GLU A 126 -15.70 -6.14 -3.02
CA GLU A 126 -15.63 -5.31 -4.21
C GLU A 126 -14.20 -4.83 -4.48
N ARG A 127 -13.90 -4.53 -5.74
CA ARG A 127 -12.63 -3.91 -6.12
C ARG A 127 -12.85 -2.64 -6.90
N ARG A 128 -11.96 -1.67 -6.71
CA ARG A 128 -12.05 -0.35 -7.33
C ARG A 128 -10.73 0.05 -7.97
N LEU A 129 -10.84 0.79 -9.07
CA LEU A 129 -9.73 1.58 -9.62
C LEU A 129 -9.90 3.04 -9.24
N PHE A 130 -8.77 3.69 -9.04
CA PHE A 130 -8.68 5.10 -8.72
C PHE A 130 -7.89 5.83 -9.81
N GLU A 131 -8.14 7.12 -9.95
CA GLU A 131 -7.48 7.97 -10.93
C GLU A 131 -6.94 9.23 -10.26
N VAL A 132 -5.67 9.55 -10.54
CA VAL A 132 -5.01 10.81 -10.17
C VAL A 132 -4.32 11.37 -11.41
N GLY A 133 -4.96 12.36 -12.04
CA GLY A 133 -4.56 12.79 -13.39
C GLY A 133 -4.66 11.63 -14.37
N GLU A 134 -3.58 11.35 -15.11
CA GLU A 134 -3.51 10.22 -16.05
C GLU A 134 -3.20 8.88 -15.36
N LEU A 135 -2.83 8.90 -14.06
CA LEU A 135 -2.50 7.69 -13.33
C LEU A 135 -3.76 6.94 -12.88
N LYS A 136 -4.11 5.87 -13.60
CA LYS A 136 -5.03 4.83 -13.12
C LYS A 136 -4.32 3.78 -12.26
N PHE A 137 -4.84 3.47 -11.08
CA PHE A 137 -4.26 2.48 -10.18
C PHE A 137 -5.28 1.65 -9.41
N GLY A 138 -4.89 0.44 -9.03
CA GLY A 138 -5.61 -0.41 -8.09
C GLY A 138 -4.88 -0.49 -6.74
N ILE A 139 -5.55 -1.06 -5.74
CA ILE A 139 -4.97 -1.34 -4.43
C ILE A 139 -5.22 -2.81 -4.09
N THR A 140 -4.22 -3.48 -3.55
CA THR A 140 -4.32 -4.82 -2.94
C THR A 140 -3.64 -4.77 -1.60
N ILE A 141 -4.22 -5.33 -0.53
CA ILE A 141 -3.68 -5.15 0.82
C ILE A 141 -3.00 -6.45 1.29
N CYS A 142 -1.69 -6.37 1.53
CA CYS A 142 -0.86 -7.36 2.20
C CYS A 142 -0.98 -8.79 1.66
N HIS A 143 -1.55 -9.71 2.44
CA HIS A 143 -1.66 -11.12 2.07
C HIS A 143 -2.19 -11.30 0.66
N GLU A 144 -3.16 -10.48 0.26
CA GLU A 144 -3.80 -10.65 -1.03
C GLU A 144 -2.93 -10.26 -2.23
N GLY A 145 -2.09 -9.23 -2.08
CA GLY A 145 -1.17 -8.83 -3.15
C GLY A 145 0.04 -9.75 -3.25
N PHE A 146 0.47 -10.35 -2.14
CA PHE A 146 1.54 -11.36 -2.16
C PHE A 146 1.07 -12.71 -2.70
N ARG A 147 -0.11 -13.19 -2.30
CA ARG A 147 -0.50 -14.60 -2.51
C ARG A 147 -1.43 -14.84 -3.69
N TYR A 148 -2.30 -13.88 -4.04
CA TYR A 148 -3.33 -14.08 -5.06
C TYR A 148 -3.01 -13.24 -6.32
N PRO A 149 -2.37 -13.82 -7.35
CA PRO A 149 -2.14 -13.17 -8.64
C PRO A 149 -3.40 -12.51 -9.22
N GLU A 150 -4.56 -13.11 -8.96
CA GLU A 150 -5.89 -12.70 -9.44
C GLU A 150 -6.23 -11.26 -9.03
N SER A 151 -5.83 -10.85 -7.84
CA SER A 151 -6.13 -9.50 -7.30
C SER A 151 -5.43 -8.42 -8.13
N VAL A 152 -4.14 -8.63 -8.44
CA VAL A 152 -3.35 -7.71 -9.28
C VAL A 152 -3.75 -7.86 -10.75
N ARG A 153 -4.05 -9.08 -11.19
CA ARG A 153 -4.55 -9.39 -12.54
C ARG A 153 -5.83 -8.63 -12.85
N TRP A 154 -6.76 -8.58 -11.91
CA TRP A 154 -8.00 -7.83 -12.06
C TRP A 154 -7.69 -6.37 -12.38
N ALA A 155 -6.87 -5.70 -11.57
CA ALA A 155 -6.52 -4.29 -11.79
C ALA A 155 -5.83 -4.06 -13.15
N ALA A 156 -4.91 -4.93 -13.54
CA ALA A 156 -4.23 -4.85 -14.82
C ALA A 156 -5.19 -5.00 -16.03
N ARG A 157 -6.19 -5.88 -15.92
CA ARG A 157 -7.22 -6.08 -16.95
C ARG A 157 -8.16 -4.88 -17.07
N GLU A 158 -8.47 -4.25 -15.94
CA GLU A 158 -9.26 -3.01 -15.88
C GLU A 158 -8.46 -1.75 -16.26
N GLY A 159 -7.19 -1.90 -16.62
CA GLY A 159 -6.36 -0.83 -17.18
C GLY A 159 -5.52 -0.04 -16.17
N ALA A 160 -5.29 -0.58 -14.98
CA ALA A 160 -4.36 0.02 -14.03
C ALA A 160 -2.94 0.08 -14.59
N HIS A 161 -2.25 1.20 -14.35
CA HIS A 161 -0.82 1.33 -14.63
C HIS A 161 0.04 0.81 -13.49
N VAL A 162 -0.47 0.91 -12.26
CA VAL A 162 0.20 0.48 -11.04
C VAL A 162 -0.81 -0.14 -10.08
N VAL A 163 -0.37 -1.14 -9.31
CA VAL A 163 -1.06 -1.56 -8.10
C VAL A 163 -0.24 -1.13 -6.89
N PHE A 164 -0.87 -0.36 -6.00
CA PHE A 164 -0.31 -0.06 -4.69
C PHE A 164 -0.61 -1.21 -3.73
N HIS A 165 0.40 -1.58 -2.96
CA HIS A 165 0.36 -2.74 -2.09
C HIS A 165 0.88 -2.40 -0.69
N PRO A 166 0.03 -1.80 0.16
CA PRO A 166 0.35 -1.64 1.56
C PRO A 166 0.38 -3.00 2.26
N TYR A 167 1.38 -3.22 3.10
CA TYR A 167 1.53 -4.49 3.80
C TYR A 167 2.26 -4.32 5.14
N LEU A 168 2.24 -5.39 5.93
CA LEU A 168 3.14 -5.62 7.04
C LEU A 168 3.81 -6.99 6.93
N SER A 169 5.13 -7.06 7.16
CA SER A 169 5.86 -8.32 7.29
C SER A 169 7.10 -8.17 8.17
N GLY A 170 7.18 -8.93 9.27
CA GLY A 170 8.27 -8.90 10.23
C GLY A 170 7.90 -8.32 11.59
N SER A 171 8.90 -7.90 12.37
CA SER A 171 8.72 -7.44 13.75
C SER A 171 9.88 -6.55 14.21
N ASP A 172 9.66 -5.71 15.22
CA ASP A 172 10.73 -4.97 15.90
C ASP A 172 11.41 -5.78 17.03
N LEU A 173 10.79 -6.87 17.48
CA LEU A 173 11.28 -7.64 18.63
C LEU A 173 12.17 -8.82 18.23
N LYS A 174 11.78 -9.56 17.20
CA LYS A 174 12.45 -10.80 16.80
C LYS A 174 12.38 -11.01 15.30
N GLY A 175 13.41 -11.64 14.75
CA GLY A 175 13.47 -12.04 13.35
C GLY A 175 14.90 -12.07 12.85
N ASN A 176 15.06 -12.37 11.57
CA ASN A 176 16.35 -12.28 10.90
C ASN A 176 16.55 -10.86 10.38
N GLN A 177 17.74 -10.31 10.58
CA GLN A 177 18.07 -9.01 10.00
C GLN A 177 18.41 -9.18 8.53
N ILE A 178 17.56 -8.64 7.66
CA ILE A 178 17.75 -8.59 6.22
C ILE A 178 18.27 -7.19 5.87
N THR A 179 19.29 -7.12 5.01
CA THR A 179 19.93 -5.85 4.63
C THR A 179 20.06 -5.69 3.11
N GLU A 180 19.65 -6.70 2.34
CA GLU A 180 19.84 -6.76 0.90
C GLU A 180 18.53 -7.14 0.21
N TRP A 181 18.16 -6.34 -0.80
CA TRP A 181 16.99 -6.58 -1.63
C TRP A 181 17.09 -7.92 -2.36
N CYS A 182 16.02 -8.70 -2.25
CA CYS A 182 15.86 -10.01 -2.85
C CYS A 182 16.96 -11.01 -2.45
N ASN A 183 17.46 -10.92 -1.21
CA ASN A 183 18.43 -11.88 -0.69
C ASN A 183 17.90 -13.32 -0.82
N PRO A 184 18.73 -14.30 -1.22
CA PRO A 184 18.29 -15.70 -1.40
C PRO A 184 17.69 -16.32 -0.14
N ASN A 185 18.15 -15.89 1.04
CA ASN A 185 17.67 -16.38 2.34
C ASN A 185 16.45 -15.59 2.86
N SER A 186 16.07 -14.48 2.20
CA SER A 186 14.85 -13.74 2.53
C SER A 186 13.61 -14.55 2.16
N PRO A 187 12.50 -14.35 2.90
CA PRO A 187 11.19 -14.86 2.51
C PRO A 187 10.79 -14.46 1.08
N TYR A 188 9.68 -15.04 0.62
CA TYR A 188 9.26 -14.94 -0.77
C TYR A 188 8.72 -13.55 -1.18
N TYR A 189 8.44 -12.64 -0.24
CA TYR A 189 7.70 -11.40 -0.47
C TYR A 189 8.26 -10.54 -1.61
N GLU A 190 9.56 -10.25 -1.61
CA GLU A 190 10.17 -9.39 -2.64
C GLU A 190 10.19 -10.06 -4.02
N LYS A 191 10.31 -11.39 -4.03
CA LYS A 191 10.16 -12.20 -5.25
C LYS A 191 8.71 -12.13 -5.75
N ALA A 192 7.73 -12.18 -4.85
CA ALA A 192 6.32 -12.00 -5.21
C ALA A 192 6.04 -10.59 -5.76
N MET A 193 6.60 -9.53 -5.17
CA MET A 193 6.49 -8.16 -5.70
C MET A 193 6.97 -8.09 -7.17
N MET A 194 8.11 -8.71 -7.47
CA MET A 194 8.63 -8.81 -8.83
C MET A 194 7.67 -9.54 -9.77
N MET A 195 7.14 -10.68 -9.31
CA MET A 195 6.22 -11.50 -10.10
C MET A 195 4.89 -10.78 -10.38
N ARG A 196 4.34 -10.02 -9.42
CA ARG A 196 3.10 -9.25 -9.61
C ARG A 196 3.21 -8.23 -10.74
N ALA A 197 4.36 -7.57 -10.86
CA ALA A 197 4.62 -6.66 -11.98
C ALA A 197 4.81 -7.43 -13.30
N LEU A 198 5.70 -8.42 -13.31
CA LEU A 198 6.06 -9.22 -14.49
C LEU A 198 4.85 -9.87 -15.15
N GLU A 199 4.04 -10.58 -14.37
CA GLU A 199 2.95 -11.40 -14.90
C GLU A 199 1.84 -10.54 -15.50
N ASN A 200 1.77 -9.26 -15.14
CA ASN A 200 0.72 -8.33 -15.55
C ASN A 200 1.20 -7.26 -16.54
N THR A 201 2.51 -7.02 -16.63
CA THR A 201 3.10 -5.93 -17.41
C THR A 201 2.59 -4.54 -16.95
N ILE A 202 2.56 -4.35 -15.64
CA ILE A 202 2.22 -3.08 -14.96
C ILE A 202 3.21 -2.85 -13.81
N TYR A 203 3.24 -1.65 -13.23
CA TYR A 203 4.03 -1.39 -12.04
C TYR A 203 3.41 -2.05 -10.80
N PHE A 204 4.25 -2.43 -9.84
CA PHE A 204 3.81 -2.88 -8.51
C PHE A 204 4.56 -2.09 -7.44
N ALA A 205 3.84 -1.38 -6.58
CA ALA A 205 4.40 -0.44 -5.62
C ALA A 205 4.02 -0.88 -4.20
N SER A 206 4.92 -1.59 -3.53
CA SER A 206 4.67 -2.26 -2.26
C SER A 206 5.28 -1.50 -1.10
N VAL A 207 4.52 -1.19 -0.05
CA VAL A 207 4.96 -0.35 1.07
C VAL A 207 4.67 -0.98 2.42
N GLY A 208 5.72 -1.04 3.25
CA GLY A 208 5.66 -1.53 4.62
C GLY A 208 6.28 -0.56 5.60
N TYR A 209 6.40 -0.99 6.85
CA TYR A 209 7.01 -0.21 7.94
C TYR A 209 8.54 -0.34 7.96
N ALA A 210 9.21 0.68 8.48
CA ALA A 210 10.62 0.64 8.82
C ALA A 210 10.82 -0.14 10.14
N MET A 211 10.81 -1.47 10.07
CA MET A 211 11.03 -2.33 11.25
C MET A 211 12.44 -2.89 11.29
N LYS A 212 12.91 -3.20 12.51
CA LYS A 212 14.23 -3.77 12.75
C LYS A 212 14.44 -5.14 12.08
N TYR A 213 13.43 -6.01 12.14
CA TYR A 213 13.46 -7.35 11.54
C TYR A 213 12.32 -7.52 10.53
N GLN A 214 12.19 -6.57 9.60
CA GLN A 214 11.25 -6.68 8.49
C GLN A 214 11.66 -7.82 7.54
N GLU A 215 10.67 -8.57 7.05
CA GLU A 215 10.86 -9.71 6.14
C GLU A 215 10.95 -9.29 4.65
N SER A 216 10.61 -8.03 4.38
CA SER A 216 10.76 -7.36 3.09
C SER A 216 10.77 -5.85 3.29
N THR A 217 11.21 -5.08 2.29
CA THR A 217 11.19 -3.62 2.33
C THR A 217 10.28 -2.99 1.28
N SER A 218 9.91 -1.72 1.49
CA SER A 218 9.14 -0.94 0.53
C SER A 218 9.89 -0.84 -0.80
N ALA A 219 9.22 -1.09 -1.91
CA ALA A 219 9.83 -1.10 -3.23
C ALA A 219 8.84 -0.81 -4.36
N ILE A 220 9.36 -0.22 -5.45
CA ILE A 220 8.64 0.00 -6.70
C ILE A 220 9.27 -0.86 -7.78
N ILE A 221 8.46 -1.76 -8.35
CA ILE A 221 8.86 -2.69 -9.40
C ILE A 221 8.29 -2.23 -10.73
N ALA A 222 9.14 -2.18 -11.75
CA ALA A 222 8.76 -1.88 -13.12
C ALA A 222 8.02 -3.05 -13.80
N PRO A 223 7.27 -2.79 -14.89
CA PRO A 223 6.56 -3.81 -15.68
C PRO A 223 7.42 -4.97 -16.20
N ASP A 224 8.74 -4.79 -16.29
CA ASP A 224 9.72 -5.81 -16.70
C ASP A 224 10.32 -6.57 -15.50
N GLY A 225 9.81 -6.35 -14.29
CA GLY A 225 10.28 -7.01 -13.06
C GLY A 225 11.48 -6.35 -12.40
N LYS A 226 12.05 -5.29 -12.99
CA LYS A 226 13.18 -4.58 -12.39
C LYS A 226 12.73 -3.80 -11.16
N CYS A 227 13.42 -3.97 -10.03
CA CYS A 227 13.28 -3.08 -8.89
C CYS A 227 13.88 -1.70 -9.26
N LEU A 228 13.03 -0.66 -9.29
CA LEU A 228 13.44 0.70 -9.63
C LEU A 228 14.03 1.43 -8.42
N ALA A 229 13.41 1.22 -7.25
CA ALA A 229 13.88 1.73 -5.97
C ALA A 229 13.32 0.84 -4.86
N TYR A 230 14.08 0.76 -3.77
CA TYR A 230 13.64 0.16 -2.51
C TYR A 230 14.16 0.99 -1.34
N GLN A 231 13.41 1.02 -0.25
CA GLN A 231 13.83 1.72 0.97
C GLN A 231 14.87 0.89 1.72
N ALA A 232 15.89 1.54 2.28
CA ALA A 232 16.85 0.86 3.13
C ALA A 232 16.13 0.19 4.32
N TYR A 233 16.48 -1.07 4.59
CA TYR A 233 15.83 -1.86 5.65
C TYR A 233 15.93 -1.16 7.01
N GLY A 234 14.82 -1.10 7.73
CA GLY A 234 14.72 -0.46 9.05
C GLY A 234 14.94 1.05 9.05
N GLN A 235 15.00 1.71 7.88
CA GLN A 235 15.16 3.16 7.78
C GLN A 235 13.83 3.81 7.40
N GLU A 236 13.42 4.80 8.18
CA GLU A 236 12.31 5.65 7.80
C GLU A 236 12.64 6.52 6.59
N GLY A 237 11.65 6.76 5.73
CA GLY A 237 11.81 7.71 4.62
C GLY A 237 10.76 7.54 3.52
N VAL A 238 10.98 8.27 2.44
CA VAL A 238 10.15 8.22 1.23
C VAL A 238 11.00 7.88 0.03
N ILE A 239 10.58 6.88 -0.75
CA ILE A 239 11.13 6.64 -2.09
C ILE A 239 10.20 7.26 -3.13
N VAL A 240 10.78 8.01 -4.07
CA VAL A 240 10.05 8.69 -5.15
C VAL A 240 10.64 8.25 -6.48
N VAL A 241 9.79 7.74 -7.38
CA VAL A 241 10.22 7.16 -8.65
C VAL A 241 9.44 7.78 -9.80
N ASP A 242 10.17 8.18 -10.84
CA ASP A 242 9.60 8.49 -12.15
C ASP A 242 9.13 7.20 -12.84
N ILE A 243 7.84 7.16 -13.14
CA ILE A 243 7.21 6.09 -13.91
C ILE A 243 6.77 6.60 -15.29
N ASP A 244 6.84 5.69 -16.26
CA ASP A 244 6.40 5.86 -17.63
C ASP A 244 5.15 5.01 -17.84
N LEU A 245 3.99 5.66 -17.91
CA LEU A 245 2.70 4.99 -18.08
C LEU A 245 2.65 4.13 -19.36
N GLY A 246 3.41 4.51 -20.40
CA GLY A 246 3.49 3.75 -21.65
C GLY A 246 4.12 2.36 -21.49
N LYS A 247 4.92 2.14 -20.44
CA LYS A 247 5.48 0.81 -20.13
C LYS A 247 4.48 -0.10 -19.43
N ALA A 248 3.48 0.46 -18.74
CA ALA A 248 2.44 -0.29 -18.05
C ALA A 248 1.34 -0.73 -19.04
N THR A 249 1.75 -1.49 -20.06
CA THR A 249 0.87 -1.88 -21.16
C THR A 249 -0.29 -2.79 -20.72
N GLY A 250 -0.14 -3.48 -19.59
CA GLY A 250 -1.06 -4.52 -19.16
C GLY A 250 -1.08 -5.73 -20.09
N LEU A 251 -0.07 -5.89 -20.98
CA LEU A 251 -0.09 -6.85 -22.09
C LEU A 251 -0.37 -8.27 -21.61
N LEU A 252 0.40 -8.76 -20.64
CA LEU A 252 0.18 -10.11 -20.11
C LEU A 252 -1.11 -10.17 -19.28
N GLY A 253 -1.41 -9.11 -18.52
CA GLY A 253 -2.68 -8.89 -17.82
C GLY A 253 -3.91 -9.21 -18.67
N LYS A 254 -4.01 -8.49 -19.79
CA LYS A 254 -5.14 -8.48 -20.73
C LYS A 254 -5.26 -9.75 -21.57
N ARG A 255 -4.19 -10.55 -21.69
CA ARG A 255 -4.20 -11.84 -22.41
C ARG A 255 -4.77 -12.99 -21.59
N PHE A 256 -5.03 -12.78 -20.29
CA PHE A 256 -5.66 -13.79 -19.45
C PHE A 256 -7.06 -14.16 -19.98
N LYS A 257 -7.33 -15.46 -20.06
CA LYS A 257 -8.55 -16.06 -20.59
C LYS A 257 -9.36 -16.68 -19.46
N PRO A 258 -10.18 -15.91 -18.73
CA PRO A 258 -10.94 -16.42 -17.58
C PRO A 258 -11.89 -17.56 -17.96
N GLU A 259 -12.35 -17.62 -19.21
CA GLU A 259 -13.27 -18.65 -19.71
C GLU A 259 -12.70 -20.08 -19.70
N LEU A 260 -11.39 -20.24 -19.51
CA LEU A 260 -10.73 -21.54 -19.42
C LEU A 260 -10.75 -22.17 -18.02
N TYR A 261 -11.23 -21.45 -17.00
CA TYR A 261 -11.22 -21.86 -15.58
C TYR A 261 -12.62 -22.14 -15.04
N ARG A 262 -13.47 -22.79 -15.85
CA ARG A 262 -14.86 -23.13 -15.50
C ARG A 262 -14.97 -24.43 -14.71
#